data_AF-A0A510PI40-F1
#
_entry.id   AF-A0A510PI40-F1
#
_cell.length_a   1.000
_cell.length_b   1.000
_cell.length_c   1.000
_cell.angle_alpha   90.00
_cell.angle_beta   90.00
_cell.angle_gamma   90.00
#
_symmetry.space_group_name_H-M   'P 1'
#
loop_
_entity.id
_entity.type
_entity.pdbx_description
1 polymer ?
#
loop_
_entity_poly.entity_id
_entity_poly.type
_entity_poly.pdbx_seq_one_letter_code
_entity_poly.pdbx_strand_id
1 'polypeptide(L)'
;MKSILGELPITEKQAKKLEVKPRTQMSPMLEKNCLLLSGDESYEKSAQKIKSLTGIAVSHSTQQRLVHRYAFEELPSNPEVEVEEMSIDGGKVRLRTAKGEALIWRDYKAVSFHQLGAAAFFQDNSA
;
A
#
# COMPACT_ATOMS: atom_id res chain seq x y z
N MET A 1 10.13 18.97 -4.96
CA MET A 1 9.63 17.62 -4.58
C MET A 1 8.68 17.77 -3.41
N LYS A 2 7.52 17.09 -3.41
CA LYS A 2 6.61 17.08 -2.26
C LYS A 2 7.15 16.18 -1.16
N SER A 3 7.16 16.66 0.08
CA SER A 3 7.62 15.90 1.24
C SER A 3 6.69 16.09 2.44
N ILE A 4 6.91 15.33 3.50
CA ILE A 4 6.18 15.52 4.76
C ILE A 4 6.43 16.88 5.43
N LEU A 5 7.51 17.58 5.06
CA LEU A 5 7.89 18.90 5.56
C LEU A 5 7.44 20.04 4.64
N GLY A 6 6.68 19.76 3.58
CA GLY A 6 6.32 20.71 2.55
C GLY A 6 7.01 20.44 1.20
N GLU A 7 6.94 21.41 0.29
CA GLU A 7 7.65 21.34 -0.99
C GLU A 7 9.12 21.71 -0.82
N LEU A 8 10.00 20.74 -1.08
CA LEU A 8 11.44 20.91 -0.96
C LEU A 8 12.06 21.14 -2.35
N PRO A 9 12.76 22.26 -2.57
CA PRO A 9 13.63 22.42 -3.72
C PRO A 9 14.87 21.53 -3.54
N ILE A 10 15.13 20.64 -4.49
CA ILE A 10 16.29 19.75 -4.46
C ILE A 10 17.08 19.98 -5.74
N THR A 11 18.35 20.34 -5.58
CA THR A 11 19.29 20.49 -6.70
C THR A 11 19.72 19.13 -7.24
N GLU A 12 20.19 19.07 -8.48
CA GLU A 12 20.67 17.81 -9.08
C GLU A 12 21.80 17.16 -8.26
N LYS A 13 22.71 17.97 -7.71
CA LYS A 13 23.80 17.48 -6.84
C LYS A 13 23.26 16.82 -5.57
N GLN A 14 22.26 17.43 -4.92
CA GLN A 14 21.60 16.86 -3.74
C GLN A 14 20.82 15.60 -4.09
N ALA A 15 20.10 15.60 -5.22
CA ALA A 15 19.35 14.44 -5.69
C ALA A 15 20.26 13.22 -5.93
N LYS A 16 21.44 13.41 -6.53
CA LYS A 16 22.46 12.37 -6.68
C LYS A 16 22.98 11.86 -5.33
N LYS A 17 23.28 12.76 -4.39
CA LYS A 17 23.76 12.40 -3.05
C LYS A 17 22.73 11.63 -2.22
N LEU A 18 21.45 11.94 -2.40
CA LEU A 18 20.33 11.31 -1.70
C LEU A 18 19.73 10.13 -2.47
N GLU A 19 20.36 9.72 -3.59
CA GLU A 19 19.91 8.61 -4.44
C GLU A 19 18.44 8.74 -4.89
N VAL A 20 17.98 9.98 -5.08
CA VAL A 20 16.64 10.26 -5.55
C VAL A 20 16.52 9.87 -7.02
N LYS A 21 15.61 8.95 -7.33
CA LYS A 21 15.33 8.54 -8.71
C LYS A 21 14.91 9.73 -9.58
N PRO A 22 15.36 9.83 -10.84
CA PRO A 22 14.91 10.88 -11.76
C PRO A 22 13.38 10.91 -11.90
N ARG A 23 12.82 12.12 -12.08
CA ARG A 23 11.37 12.37 -12.24
C ARG A 23 10.51 11.97 -11.03
N THR A 24 11.12 11.76 -9.87
CA THR A 24 10.38 11.54 -8.61
C THR A 24 9.76 12.83 -8.12
N GLN A 25 8.44 12.86 -7.95
CA GLN A 25 7.72 14.04 -7.45
C GLN A 25 7.49 14.03 -5.94
N MET A 26 7.58 12.87 -5.30
CA MET A 26 7.22 12.66 -3.90
C MET A 26 8.39 12.03 -3.14
N SER A 27 8.64 12.49 -1.91
CA SER A 27 9.71 11.92 -1.09
C SER A 27 9.35 10.50 -0.61
N PRO A 28 10.35 9.63 -0.38
CA PRO A 28 10.10 8.26 0.10
C PRO A 28 9.25 8.20 1.38
N MET A 29 9.46 9.14 2.29
CA MET A 29 8.68 9.19 3.54
C MET A 29 7.21 9.58 3.30
N LEU A 30 6.95 10.52 2.38
CA LEU A 30 5.58 10.88 2.04
C LEU A 30 4.87 9.72 1.33
N GLU A 31 5.58 8.98 0.47
CA GLU A 31 5.08 7.75 -0.15
C GLU A 31 4.73 6.67 0.87
N LYS A 32 5.63 6.42 1.82
CA LYS A 32 5.41 5.46 2.91
C LYS A 32 4.16 5.80 3.73
N ASN A 33 4.00 7.08 4.11
CA ASN A 33 2.82 7.51 4.86
C ASN A 33 1.53 7.35 4.06
N CYS A 34 1.59 7.58 2.74
CA CYS A 34 0.46 7.35 1.82
C CYS A 34 0.04 5.87 1.80
N LEU A 35 1.00 4.95 1.74
CA LEU A 35 0.74 3.51 1.77
C LEU A 35 0.14 3.06 3.11
N LEU A 36 0.73 3.49 4.23
CA LEU A 36 0.24 3.15 5.58
C LEU A 36 -1.22 3.58 5.78
N LEU A 37 -1.52 4.85 5.51
CA LEU A 37 -2.88 5.38 5.68
C LEU A 37 -3.88 4.80 4.69
N SER A 38 -3.42 4.28 3.55
CA SER A 38 -4.27 3.58 2.58
C SER A 38 -4.55 2.13 2.97
N GLY A 39 -3.72 1.54 3.83
CA GLY A 39 -3.97 0.23 4.45
C GLY A 39 -4.97 0.32 5.59
N ASP A 40 -4.93 1.39 6.37
CA ASP A 40 -5.81 1.58 7.53
C ASP A 40 -7.23 2.07 7.15
N GLU A 41 -7.37 2.80 6.05
CA GLU A 41 -8.60 3.50 5.68
C GLU A 41 -8.83 3.58 4.17
N SER A 42 -10.02 4.06 3.76
CA SER A 42 -10.31 4.35 2.34
C SER A 42 -9.39 5.44 1.77
N TYR A 43 -9.03 5.35 0.49
CA TYR A 43 -8.17 6.35 -0.19
C TYR A 43 -8.63 7.81 -0.05
N GLU A 44 -9.94 8.06 0.04
CA GLU A 44 -10.50 9.40 0.26
C GLU A 44 -10.15 9.92 1.67
N LYS A 45 -10.26 9.06 2.68
CA LYS A 45 -9.85 9.38 4.05
C LYS A 45 -8.34 9.49 4.18
N SER A 46 -7.57 8.63 3.53
CA SER A 46 -6.10 8.71 3.49
C SER A 46 -5.64 10.05 2.89
N ALA A 47 -6.30 10.53 1.82
CA ALA A 47 -6.02 11.84 1.23
C ALA A 47 -6.30 13.00 2.21
N GLN A 48 -7.43 12.95 2.93
CA GLN A 48 -7.77 13.93 3.97
C GLN A 48 -6.72 13.93 5.09
N LYS A 49 -6.36 12.75 5.61
CA LYS A 49 -5.37 12.61 6.69
C LYS A 49 -3.97 13.07 6.28
N ILE A 50 -3.48 12.69 5.10
CA ILE A 50 -2.17 13.14 4.61
C ILE A 50 -2.11 14.67 4.56
N LYS A 51 -3.17 15.32 4.05
CA LYS A 51 -3.24 16.79 4.03
C LYS A 51 -3.27 17.38 5.44
N SER A 52 -4.05 16.82 6.36
CA SER A 52 -4.14 17.31 7.73
C SER A 52 -2.83 17.15 8.51
N LEU A 53 -2.09 16.05 8.30
CA LEU A 53 -0.86 15.75 9.04
C LEU A 53 0.38 16.46 8.48
N THR A 54 0.42 16.72 7.17
CA THR A 54 1.64 17.20 6.48
C THR A 54 1.46 18.54 5.77
N GLY A 55 0.22 19.04 5.66
CA GLY A 55 -0.12 20.19 4.82
C GLY A 55 -0.08 19.90 3.31
N ILE A 56 0.45 18.76 2.87
CA ILE A 56 0.56 18.40 1.45
C ILE A 56 -0.67 17.65 0.97
N ALA A 57 -1.25 18.10 -0.14
CA ALA A 57 -2.34 17.40 -0.79
C ALA A 57 -1.83 16.27 -1.71
N VAL A 58 -2.26 15.04 -1.41
CA VAL A 58 -2.15 13.86 -2.27
C VAL A 58 -3.56 13.30 -2.47
N SER A 59 -4.04 13.28 -3.71
CA SER A 59 -5.43 12.89 -4.03
C SER A 59 -5.68 11.39 -3.85
N HIS A 60 -6.94 10.99 -3.63
CA HIS A 60 -7.31 9.57 -3.51
C HIS A 60 -6.88 8.74 -4.73
N SER A 61 -6.95 9.31 -5.95
CA SER A 61 -6.53 8.60 -7.16
C SER A 61 -5.01 8.38 -7.18
N THR A 62 -4.24 9.28 -6.57
CA THR A 62 -2.79 9.11 -6.40
C THR A 62 -2.50 8.04 -5.36
N GLN A 63 -3.20 8.06 -4.22
CA GLN A 63 -3.13 7.01 -3.20
C GLN A 63 -3.37 5.62 -3.83
N GLN A 64 -4.46 5.47 -4.58
CA GLN A 64 -4.79 4.23 -5.28
C GLN A 64 -3.67 3.80 -6.24
N ARG A 65 -3.17 4.72 -7.08
CA ARG A 65 -2.08 4.41 -8.01
C ARG A 65 -0.79 4.00 -7.30
N LEU A 66 -0.50 4.56 -6.13
CA LEU A 66 0.66 4.17 -5.33
C LEU A 66 0.51 2.75 -4.84
N VAL A 67 -0.61 2.43 -4.18
CA VAL A 67 -0.88 1.07 -3.68
C VAL A 67 -0.82 0.04 -4.80
N HIS A 68 -1.44 0.31 -5.96
CA HIS A 68 -1.47 -0.64 -7.07
C HIS A 68 -0.12 -0.86 -7.76
N ARG A 69 0.82 0.09 -7.65
CA ARG A 69 2.17 -0.02 -8.26
C ARG A 69 3.22 -0.47 -7.26
N TYR A 70 2.89 -0.45 -5.98
CA TYR A 70 3.81 -0.84 -4.93
C TYR A 70 4.01 -2.36 -4.99
N ALA A 71 5.27 -2.78 -5.11
CA ALA A 71 5.64 -4.17 -4.98
C ALA A 71 5.70 -4.49 -3.49
N PHE A 72 4.64 -5.10 -2.96
CA PHE A 72 4.64 -5.58 -1.58
C PHE A 72 5.59 -6.77 -1.45
N GLU A 73 6.34 -6.81 -0.36
CA GLU A 73 7.17 -7.97 -0.03
C GLU A 73 6.27 -9.18 0.19
N GLU A 74 6.63 -10.29 -0.44
CA GLU A 74 5.95 -11.55 -0.22
C GLU A 74 6.31 -12.09 1.17
N LEU A 75 5.41 -12.90 1.74
CA LEU A 75 5.70 -13.56 3.01
C LEU A 75 6.95 -14.44 2.87
N PRO A 76 7.73 -14.61 3.96
CA PRO A 76 8.89 -15.48 3.94
C PRO A 76 8.48 -16.88 3.46
N SER A 77 9.03 -17.30 2.32
CA SER A 77 8.78 -18.62 1.74
C SER A 77 9.83 -19.64 2.17
N ASN A 78 10.74 -19.29 3.09
CA ASN A 78 11.82 -20.15 3.53
C ASN A 78 11.23 -21.28 4.39
N PRO A 79 11.32 -22.55 3.95
CA PRO A 79 10.80 -23.69 4.70
C PRO A 79 11.52 -23.96 6.03
N GLU A 80 12.69 -23.35 6.24
CA GLU A 80 13.42 -23.43 7.52
C GLU A 80 12.86 -22.51 8.61
N VAL A 81 11.95 -21.60 8.26
CA VAL A 81 11.31 -20.71 9.24
C VAL A 81 10.16 -21.45 9.90
N GLU A 82 10.33 -21.84 11.16
CA GLU A 82 9.26 -22.42 11.96
C GLU A 82 8.20 -21.36 12.30
N VAL A 83 6.94 -21.74 12.10
CA VAL A 83 5.77 -20.93 12.47
C VAL A 83 5.19 -21.53 13.74
N GLU A 84 5.41 -20.87 14.87
CA GLU A 84 4.86 -21.31 16.16
C GLU A 84 3.34 -21.10 16.25
N GLU A 85 2.87 -19.94 15.76
CA GLU A 85 1.46 -19.56 15.80
C GLU A 85 1.03 -18.92 14.48
N MET A 86 -0.16 -19.33 14.02
CA MET A 86 -0.82 -18.72 12.88
C MET A 86 -2.30 -18.47 13.17
N SER A 87 -2.81 -17.39 12.60
CA SER A 87 -4.24 -17.10 12.58
C SER A 87 -4.75 -17.08 11.14
N ILE A 88 -5.90 -17.69 10.92
CA ILE A 88 -6.56 -17.75 9.62
C ILE A 88 -7.92 -17.09 9.74
N ASP A 89 -8.20 -16.17 8.82
CA ASP A 89 -9.52 -15.55 8.66
C ASP A 89 -10.07 -15.84 7.26
N GLY A 90 -11.38 -15.91 7.17
CA GLY A 90 -12.08 -16.16 5.92
C GLY A 90 -13.35 -15.35 5.85
N GLY A 91 -13.62 -14.79 4.68
CA GLY A 91 -14.82 -13.99 4.48
C GLY A 91 -15.13 -13.79 3.02
N LYS A 92 -16.12 -12.94 2.75
CA LYS A 92 -16.55 -12.60 1.41
C LYS A 92 -16.44 -11.09 1.22
N VAL A 93 -15.73 -10.68 0.17
CA VAL A 93 -15.60 -9.27 -0.21
C VAL A 93 -16.36 -9.02 -1.51
N ARG A 94 -16.97 -7.83 -1.61
CA ARG A 94 -17.57 -7.36 -2.85
C ARG A 94 -16.55 -6.53 -3.63
N LEU A 95 -16.14 -7.03 -4.79
CA LEU A 95 -15.24 -6.32 -5.69
C LEU A 95 -16.02 -5.47 -6.68
N ARG A 96 -15.47 -4.29 -6.96
CA ARG A 96 -15.96 -3.42 -8.03
C ARG A 96 -15.39 -3.89 -9.36
N THR A 97 -16.27 -4.05 -10.33
CA THR A 97 -15.97 -4.38 -11.73
C THR A 97 -15.95 -3.11 -12.58
N ALA A 98 -15.74 -3.26 -13.89
CA ALA A 98 -15.78 -2.13 -14.81
C ALA A 98 -17.14 -1.43 -14.76
N LYS A 99 -17.17 -0.14 -15.08
CA LYS A 99 -18.42 0.64 -15.03
C LYS A 99 -19.46 0.01 -15.97
N GLY A 100 -20.61 -0.36 -15.41
CA GLY A 100 -21.71 -1.00 -16.14
C GLY A 100 -21.79 -2.52 -15.96
N GLU A 101 -20.75 -3.14 -15.39
CA GLU A 101 -20.78 -4.55 -15.02
C GLU A 101 -21.32 -4.76 -13.61
N ALA A 102 -21.88 -5.95 -13.37
CA ALA A 102 -22.33 -6.34 -12.04
C ALA A 102 -21.15 -6.48 -11.08
N LEU A 103 -21.36 -6.09 -9.83
CA LEU A 103 -20.38 -6.30 -8.77
C LEU A 103 -20.21 -7.80 -8.51
N ILE A 104 -18.98 -8.24 -8.32
CA ILE A 104 -18.68 -9.65 -8.03
C ILE A 104 -18.40 -9.82 -6.54
N TRP A 105 -18.90 -10.89 -5.96
CA TRP A 105 -18.49 -11.31 -4.63
C TRP A 105 -17.42 -12.37 -4.75
N ARG A 106 -16.32 -12.23 -4.01
CA ARG A 106 -15.26 -13.23 -3.93
C ARG A 106 -15.01 -13.60 -2.48
N ASP A 107 -14.79 -14.89 -2.27
CA ASP A 107 -14.28 -15.38 -1.00
C ASP A 107 -12.79 -15.04 -0.89
N TYR A 108 -12.39 -14.57 0.28
CA TYR A 108 -10.99 -14.35 0.61
C TYR A 108 -10.58 -15.27 1.74
N LYS A 109 -9.29 -15.60 1.77
CA LYS A 109 -8.63 -16.19 2.92
C LYS A 109 -7.46 -15.30 3.28
N ALA A 110 -7.37 -14.92 4.55
CA ALA A 110 -6.25 -14.18 5.09
C ALA A 110 -5.50 -15.05 6.09
N VAL A 111 -4.18 -15.00 6.05
CA VAL A 111 -3.30 -15.67 6.99
C VAL A 111 -2.39 -14.64 7.63
N SER A 112 -2.22 -14.77 8.94
CA SER A 112 -1.22 -14.03 9.71
C SER A 112 -0.29 -15.03 10.37
N PHE A 113 0.95 -15.07 9.92
CA PHE A 113 2.03 -15.78 10.60
C PHE A 113 2.61 -14.84 11.65
N HIS A 114 2.43 -15.17 12.92
CA HIS A 114 2.78 -14.27 14.01
C HIS A 114 4.28 -13.95 13.94
N GLN A 115 4.62 -12.65 14.06
CA GLN A 115 5.98 -12.11 13.89
C GLN A 115 6.63 -12.22 12.50
N LEU A 116 5.98 -12.87 11.53
CA LEU A 116 6.53 -13.09 10.18
C LEU A 116 5.80 -12.28 9.10
N GLY A 117 4.50 -12.03 9.28
CA GLY A 117 3.72 -11.17 8.40
C GLY A 117 2.31 -11.70 8.13
N ALA A 118 1.56 -10.94 7.34
CA ALA A 118 0.21 -11.33 6.91
C ALA A 118 0.03 -11.21 5.39
N ALA A 119 -0.81 -12.07 4.83
CA ALA A 119 -1.22 -12.01 3.43
C ALA A 119 -2.69 -12.41 3.27
N ALA A 120 -3.33 -11.93 2.21
CA ALA A 120 -4.69 -12.27 1.86
C ALA A 120 -4.80 -12.63 0.38
N PHE A 121 -5.58 -13.68 0.08
CA PHE A 121 -5.68 -14.27 -1.25
C PHE A 121 -7.16 -14.40 -1.64
N PHE A 122 -7.47 -14.11 -2.90
CA PHE A 122 -8.80 -14.31 -3.48
C PHE A 122 -8.83 -15.62 -4.27
N GLN A 123 -9.51 -16.64 -3.74
CA GLN A 123 -9.80 -17.88 -4.45
C GLN A 123 -8.58 -18.51 -5.17
N ASP A 124 -7.40 -18.49 -4.55
CA ASP A 124 -6.18 -19.09 -5.10
C ASP A 124 -6.07 -20.60 -4.79
N ASN A 125 -7.20 -21.29 -4.89
CA ASN A 125 -7.27 -22.74 -4.82
C ASN A 125 -8.09 -23.18 -6.04
N SER A 126 -7.41 -23.62 -7.11
CA SER A 126 -8.05 -24.50 -8.09
C SER A 126 -8.38 -25.80 -7.37
N ALA A 127 -9.68 -26.07 -7.17
CA ALA A 127 -10.17 -27.35 -6.66
C ALA A 127 -9.76 -28.50 -7.59
#